data_AF-A0A1M7RE08-F1
#
_entry.id   AF-A0A1M7RE08-F1
#
_cell.length_a   1.000
_cell.length_b   1.000
_cell.length_c   1.000
_cell.angle_alpha   90.00
_cell.angle_beta   90.00
_cell.angle_gamma   90.00
#
_symmetry.space_group_name_H-M   'P 1'
#
loop_
_entity.id
_entity.type
_entity.pdbx_description
1 polymer ?
#
loop_
_entity_poly.entity_id
_entity_poly.type
_entity_poly.pdbx_seq_one_letter_code
_entity_poly.pdbx_strand_id
1 'polypeptide(L)'
;MAQYPAVAPVRSTDRSFRPPGWSRDATSEDVETAHRILPMHAPTDSSHGMCASALHLINAPAWPCEQYQWAKAVLDAAERREIT
;
A
#
# COMPACT_ATOMS: atom_id res chain seq x y z
N MET A 1 24.59 38.36 -26.62
CA MET A 1 24.56 37.84 -25.23
C MET A 1 23.18 37.23 -25.02
N ALA A 2 23.05 35.91 -25.13
CA ALA A 2 21.77 35.22 -24.96
C ALA A 2 21.59 34.86 -23.48
N GLN A 3 20.59 35.46 -22.84
CA GLN A 3 20.15 35.11 -21.49
C GLN A 3 19.34 33.82 -21.57
N TYR A 4 19.83 32.76 -20.95
CA TYR A 4 19.07 31.52 -20.75
C TYR A 4 17.99 31.77 -19.68
N PRO A 5 16.75 31.32 -19.88
CA PRO A 5 15.74 31.42 -18.84
C PRO A 5 16.12 30.53 -17.66
N ALA A 6 15.96 31.06 -16.45
CA ALA A 6 16.18 30.35 -15.21
C ALA A 6 15.27 29.11 -15.16
N VAL A 7 15.89 27.93 -15.04
CA VAL A 7 15.19 26.68 -14.74
C VAL A 7 14.46 26.87 -13.41
N ALA A 8 13.13 26.83 -13.46
CA ALA A 8 12.31 26.85 -12.25
C ALA A 8 12.73 25.69 -11.33
N PRO A 9 12.74 25.87 -10.00
CA PRO A 9 13.01 24.74 -9.11
C PRO A 9 11.90 23.71 -9.30
N VAL A 10 12.26 22.51 -9.73
CA VAL A 10 11.37 21.34 -9.68
C VAL A 10 11.07 21.09 -8.20
N ARG A 11 10.00 21.71 -7.71
CA ARG A 11 9.52 21.51 -6.35
C ARG A 11 8.65 20.26 -6.32
N SER A 12 8.93 19.47 -5.29
CA SER A 12 8.21 18.28 -4.87
C SER A 12 8.52 17.04 -5.70
N THR A 13 9.50 16.30 -5.17
CA THR A 13 9.47 14.84 -5.12
C THR A 13 8.08 14.39 -4.69
N ASP A 14 7.17 14.21 -5.64
CA ASP A 14 5.97 13.42 -5.46
C ASP A 14 6.45 12.00 -5.16
N ARG A 15 6.61 11.71 -3.88
CA ARG A 15 6.99 10.38 -3.41
C ARG A 15 5.74 9.53 -3.55
N SER A 16 5.38 9.16 -4.78
CA SER A 16 4.26 8.26 -5.01
C SER A 16 4.69 6.84 -4.68
N PHE A 17 3.96 6.20 -3.77
CA PHE A 17 4.16 4.78 -3.47
C PHE A 17 3.25 3.92 -4.35
N ARG A 18 3.83 2.95 -5.08
CA ARG A 18 3.07 1.92 -5.79
C ARG A 18 3.21 0.57 -5.10
N PRO A 19 2.11 -0.03 -4.59
CA PRO A 19 2.15 -1.36 -4.00
C PRO A 19 2.59 -2.42 -5.02
N PRO A 20 3.39 -3.43 -4.63
CA PRO A 20 3.77 -4.52 -5.51
C PRO A 20 2.54 -5.29 -6.02
N GLY A 21 2.38 -5.42 -7.34
CA GLY A 21 1.23 -6.09 -7.96
C GLY A 21 0.07 -5.17 -8.32
N TRP A 22 0.14 -3.87 -8.00
CA TRP A 22 -0.88 -2.88 -8.33
C TRP A 22 -0.48 -2.04 -9.55
N SER A 23 -1.47 -1.67 -10.36
CA SER A 23 -1.28 -0.87 -11.58
C SER A 23 -1.27 0.64 -11.34
N ARG A 24 -1.64 1.08 -10.12
CA ARG A 24 -1.76 2.50 -9.75
C ARG A 24 -1.03 2.80 -8.45
N ASP A 25 -0.72 4.07 -8.27
CA ASP A 25 -0.12 4.58 -7.04
C ASP A 25 -1.18 4.57 -5.92
N ALA A 26 -0.70 4.39 -4.69
CA ALA A 26 -1.53 4.37 -3.50
C ALA A 26 -2.01 5.78 -3.14
N THR A 27 -3.27 5.88 -2.73
CA THR A 27 -3.91 7.14 -2.32
C THR A 27 -4.26 7.12 -0.84
N SER A 28 -4.66 8.26 -0.29
CA SER A 28 -5.16 8.35 1.09
C SER A 28 -6.37 7.42 1.35
N GLU A 29 -7.21 7.16 0.36
CA GLU A 29 -8.32 6.18 0.46
C GLU A 29 -7.80 4.74 0.61
N ASP A 30 -6.65 4.41 0.02
CA ASP A 30 -6.01 3.11 0.20
C ASP A 30 -5.47 2.95 1.62
N VAL A 31 -5.00 4.03 2.26
CA VAL A 31 -4.57 4.01 3.67
C VAL A 31 -5.74 3.69 4.58
N GLU A 32 -6.88 4.35 4.38
CA GLU A 32 -8.10 4.06 5.13
C GLU A 32 -8.57 2.62 4.92
N THR A 33 -8.46 2.12 3.69
CA THR A 33 -8.82 0.74 3.34
C THR A 33 -7.84 -0.25 3.99
N ALA A 34 -6.55 0.03 3.96
CA ALA A 34 -5.51 -0.79 4.56
C ALA A 34 -5.68 -0.93 6.07
N HIS A 35 -6.07 0.14 6.77
CA HIS A 35 -6.41 0.08 8.19
C HIS A 35 -7.59 -0.86 8.51
N ARG A 36 -8.56 -0.99 7.59
CA ARG A 36 -9.69 -1.92 7.75
C ARG A 36 -9.30 -3.35 7.39
N ILE A 37 -8.52 -3.53 6.33
CA ILE A 37 -8.11 -4.84 5.81
C ILE A 37 -7.10 -5.52 6.72
N LEU A 38 -6.08 -4.80 7.22
CA LEU A 38 -5.00 -5.40 8.00
C LEU A 38 -5.50 -6.26 9.18
N PRO A 39 -6.43 -5.81 10.06
CA PRO A 39 -6.93 -6.64 11.15
C PRO A 39 -7.81 -7.81 10.68
N MET A 40 -8.52 -7.70 9.55
CA MET A 40 -9.31 -8.81 8.99
C MET A 40 -8.43 -9.93 8.42
N HIS A 41 -7.20 -9.58 8.02
CA HIS A 41 -6.23 -10.48 7.42
C HIS A 41 -5.00 -10.72 8.30
N ALA A 42 -5.02 -10.26 9.56
CA ALA A 42 -3.96 -10.50 10.51
C ALA A 42 -3.98 -11.97 10.94
N PRO A 43 -2.79 -12.61 11.09
CA PRO A 43 -2.74 -13.96 11.63
C PRO A 43 -3.22 -13.96 13.09
N THR A 44 -4.33 -14.62 13.36
CA THR A 44 -4.69 -15.14 14.68
C THR A 44 -4.02 -16.49 14.90
N ASP A 45 -3.80 -16.90 16.15
CA ASP A 45 -3.31 -18.26 16.48
C ASP A 45 -4.16 -19.37 15.83
N SER A 46 -5.43 -19.08 15.54
CA SER A 46 -6.40 -19.95 14.89
C SER A 46 -6.47 -19.80 13.36
N SER A 47 -5.61 -19.00 12.73
CA SER A 47 -5.75 -18.68 11.31
C SER A 47 -5.41 -19.86 10.39
N HIS A 48 -4.67 -20.89 10.82
CA HIS A 48 -4.44 -22.15 10.07
C HIS A 48 -4.08 -21.99 8.57
N GLY A 49 -3.50 -20.85 8.16
CA GLY A 49 -3.25 -20.59 6.75
C GLY A 49 -4.46 -20.07 5.94
N MET A 50 -5.55 -19.64 6.57
CA MET A 50 -6.77 -19.15 5.92
C MET A 50 -6.82 -17.62 5.87
N CYS A 51 -6.99 -17.06 4.67
CA CYS A 51 -7.12 -15.62 4.44
C CYS A 51 -8.61 -15.29 4.29
N ALA A 52 -9.12 -14.33 5.07
CA ALA A 52 -10.49 -13.86 4.97
C ALA A 52 -10.63 -12.89 3.78
N SER A 53 -10.57 -13.39 2.55
CA SER A 53 -10.99 -12.59 1.39
C SER A 53 -12.46 -12.22 1.55
N ALA A 54 -12.85 -11.02 1.12
CA ALA A 54 -14.09 -10.29 1.44
C ALA A 54 -15.42 -11.07 1.31
N LEU A 55 -15.44 -12.29 0.77
CA LEU A 55 -16.62 -13.14 0.66
C LEU A 55 -16.40 -14.64 0.95
N HIS A 56 -15.16 -15.11 1.17
CA HIS A 56 -14.88 -16.55 1.36
C HIS A 56 -13.62 -16.80 2.20
N LEU A 57 -13.71 -17.73 3.16
CA LEU A 57 -12.54 -18.34 3.79
C LEU A 57 -11.84 -19.20 2.73
N ILE A 58 -10.71 -18.73 2.22
CA ILE A 58 -9.86 -19.47 1.28
C ILE A 58 -8.60 -19.90 2.00
N ASN A 59 -8.14 -21.13 1.72
CA ASN A 59 -6.78 -21.53 2.04
C ASN A 59 -5.85 -20.58 1.30
N ALA A 60 -5.11 -19.76 2.02
CA ALA A 60 -4.13 -18.90 1.38
C ALA A 60 -3.01 -19.81 0.87
N PRO A 61 -2.65 -19.73 -0.43
CA PRO A 61 -1.59 -20.55 -0.99
C PRO A 61 -0.22 -20.27 -0.33
N ALA A 62 -0.04 -19.08 0.25
CA ALA A 62 1.11 -18.70 1.06
C ALA A 62 0.70 -17.69 2.14
N TRP A 63 1.35 -17.75 3.30
CA TRP A 63 1.24 -16.74 4.36
C TRP A 63 2.52 -15.91 4.51
N PRO A 64 2.43 -14.59 4.67
CA PRO A 64 1.20 -13.78 4.72
C PRO A 64 0.47 -13.67 3.36
N CYS A 65 -0.87 -13.63 3.38
CA CYS A 65 -1.65 -13.52 2.14
C CYS A 65 -1.50 -12.14 1.47
N GLU A 66 -1.79 -12.07 0.18
CA GLU A 66 -1.64 -10.88 -0.66
C GLU A 66 -2.27 -9.61 -0.04
N GLN A 67 -3.47 -9.73 0.52
CA GLN A 67 -4.17 -8.61 1.16
C GLN A 67 -3.45 -8.08 2.41
N TYR A 68 -2.84 -8.98 3.20
CA TYR A 68 -2.01 -8.57 4.34
C TYR A 68 -0.75 -7.86 3.86
N GLN A 69 -0.07 -8.42 2.84
CA GLN A 69 1.15 -7.84 2.28
C GLN A 69 0.90 -6.45 1.71
N TRP A 70 -0.20 -6.30 0.95
CA TRP A 70 -0.65 -5.02 0.42
C TRP A 70 -0.95 -4.02 1.54
N ALA A 71 -1.81 -4.40 2.50
CA ALA A 71 -2.23 -3.49 3.57
C ALA A 71 -1.03 -3.02 4.39
N LYS A 72 -0.10 -3.93 4.71
CA LYS A 72 1.13 -3.57 5.41
C LYS A 72 1.99 -2.61 4.60
N ALA A 73 2.20 -2.88 3.31
CA ALA A 73 3.03 -2.04 2.46
C ALA A 73 2.48 -0.61 2.28
N VAL A 74 1.16 -0.48 2.15
CA VAL A 74 0.47 0.83 2.10
C VAL A 74 0.62 1.60 3.41
N LEU A 75 0.44 0.95 4.55
CA LEU A 75 0.60 1.60 5.86
C LEU A 75 2.05 2.01 6.14
N ASP A 76 3.01 1.14 5.83
CA ASP A 76 4.44 1.45 5.94
C ASP A 76 4.81 2.65 5.05
N ALA A 77 4.21 2.77 3.85
CA ALA A 77 4.41 3.90 2.95
C ALA A 77 3.76 5.19 3.48
N ALA A 78 2.56 5.09 4.08
CA ALA A 78 1.90 6.23 4.73
C ALA A 78 2.73 6.76 5.92
N GLU A 79 3.30 5.86 6.75
CA GLU A 79 4.18 6.24 7.86
C GLU A 79 5.44 6.98 7.35
N ARG A 80 5.99 6.54 6.22
CA ARG A 80 7.12 7.18 5.52
C ARG A 80 6.74 8.49 4.80
N ARG A 81 5.47 8.90 4.84
CA ARG A 81 4.90 10.06 4.15
C ARG A 81 5.09 9.99 2.63
N GLU A 82 4.93 8.79 2.08
CA GLU A 82 4.95 8.48 0.63
C GLU A 82 3.51 8.37 0.05
N ILE A 83 2.50 8.74 0.83
CA ILE A 83 1.09 8.81 0.41
C ILE A 83 0.53 10.10 1.01
N THR A 84 -0.14 10.92 0.18
CA THR A 84 -0.68 12.25 0.56
C THR A 84 -2.17 12.32 0.27
#